data_AF-A0A7C5WJV2-F1
#
_entry.id   AF-A0A7C5WJV2-F1
#
_cell.length_a   1.000
_cell.length_b   1.000
_cell.length_c   1.000
_cell.angle_alpha   90.00
_cell.angle_beta   90.00
_cell.angle_gamma   90.00
#
_symmetry.space_group_name_H-M   'P 1'
#
loop_
_entity.id
_entity.type
_entity.pdbx_description
1 polymer ?
#
loop_
_entity_poly.entity_id
_entity_poly.type
_entity_poly.pdbx_seq_one_letter_code
_entity_poly.pdbx_strand_id
1 'polypeptide(L)'
;MERFPDPKHLVLHEVIHSDNLLNGMDFSYRALTRVAALKADHPEHVHTMLANHELSQIIGAGIIKGGVKVVEAFNDGVEYVFGDEADRVQSAIEAFVRSMPIALRCVSARGDILCAHSLPGVGVMHKFDPTIIERDLTDDDYMPRKGSAHLMVWGRGYDADQLEDLVERWGINMFVLGHEHVPGGAMLFEPNAVVINSDHHEGVYLPIDLEHPPRPEAAVGMVQRLSGLA
;
A
#
# COMPACT_ATOMS: atom_id res chain seq x y z
N MET A 1 -6.50 2.38 29.83
CA MET A 1 -7.63 1.57 29.34
C MET A 1 -7.06 0.69 28.25
N GLU A 2 -6.59 -0.51 28.63
CA GLU A 2 -5.92 -1.44 27.71
C GLU A 2 -6.88 -1.83 26.61
N ARG A 3 -6.67 -1.30 25.39
CA ARG A 3 -7.65 -1.42 24.33
C ARG A 3 -7.51 -2.73 23.53
N PHE A 4 -6.42 -3.47 23.71
CA PHE A 4 -6.18 -4.74 23.02
C PHE A 4 -5.32 -5.69 23.90
N PRO A 5 -5.88 -6.82 24.38
CA PRO A 5 -5.17 -7.74 25.28
C PRO A 5 -4.07 -8.58 24.58
N ASP A 6 -4.10 -8.68 23.25
CA ASP A 6 -3.13 -9.42 22.44
C ASP A 6 -2.46 -8.53 21.39
N PRO A 7 -1.20 -8.82 20.99
CA PRO A 7 -0.52 -8.12 19.90
C PRO A 7 -1.36 -8.16 18.62
N LYS A 8 -1.60 -6.99 18.03
CA LYS A 8 -2.34 -6.86 16.77
C LYS A 8 -1.37 -6.76 15.60
N HIS A 9 -1.76 -7.30 14.45
CA HIS A 9 -1.05 -7.05 13.21
C HIS A 9 -1.44 -5.68 12.64
N LEU A 10 -0.46 -4.95 12.12
CA LEU A 10 -0.60 -3.64 11.50
C LEU A 10 -0.03 -3.70 10.08
N VAL A 11 -0.82 -3.30 9.08
CA VAL A 11 -0.38 -3.18 7.69
C VAL A 11 -0.27 -1.70 7.34
N LEU A 12 0.87 -1.31 6.74
CA LEU A 12 1.15 0.07 6.31
C LEU A 12 1.63 0.08 4.86
N HIS A 13 1.14 1.03 4.07
CA HIS A 13 1.53 1.25 2.68
C HIS A 13 1.36 2.72 2.29
N GLU A 14 2.04 3.16 1.24
CA GLU A 14 2.03 4.54 0.74
C GLU A 14 2.33 5.57 1.86
N VAL A 15 3.54 5.50 2.41
CA VAL A 15 3.96 6.28 3.60
C VAL A 15 4.83 7.49 3.24
N ILE A 16 5.09 7.70 1.95
CA ILE A 16 5.84 8.85 1.42
C ILE A 16 4.98 9.75 0.51
N HIS A 17 5.51 10.91 0.14
CA HIS A 17 4.89 11.86 -0.79
C HIS A 17 3.57 12.48 -0.29
N SER A 18 3.55 12.83 1.00
CA SER A 18 2.45 13.61 1.59
C SER A 18 2.35 15.00 0.95
N ASP A 19 1.17 15.63 1.03
CA ASP A 19 0.96 17.00 0.53
C ASP A 19 1.64 18.09 1.39
N ASN A 20 2.25 17.71 2.51
CA ASN A 20 2.91 18.62 3.44
C ASN A 20 4.37 18.83 3.07
N LEU A 21 4.63 19.80 2.20
CA LEU A 21 5.98 20.20 1.81
C LEU A 21 6.52 21.32 2.70
N LEU A 22 7.84 21.32 2.92
CA LEU A 22 8.56 22.36 3.64
C LEU A 22 9.54 23.03 2.68
N ASN A 23 9.28 24.29 2.33
CA ASN A 23 10.04 25.02 1.30
C ASN A 23 10.12 24.28 -0.04
N GLY A 24 9.05 23.58 -0.43
CA GLY A 24 8.98 22.80 -1.67
C GLY A 24 9.61 21.41 -1.59
N MET A 25 10.27 21.07 -0.48
CA MET A 25 10.89 19.76 -0.26
C MET A 25 9.93 18.83 0.48
N ASP A 26 10.04 17.54 0.17
CA ASP A 26 9.30 16.45 0.83
C ASP A 26 10.19 15.78 1.89
N PHE A 27 9.73 15.82 3.15
CA PHE A 27 10.42 15.23 4.30
C PHE A 27 9.80 13.91 4.76
N SER A 28 8.98 13.28 3.92
CA SER A 28 8.29 12.04 4.24
C SER A 28 9.21 10.84 4.44
N TYR A 29 10.50 10.94 4.10
CA TYR A 29 11.52 9.97 4.55
C TYR A 29 11.46 9.74 6.08
N ARG A 30 11.07 10.76 6.86
CA ARG A 30 10.92 10.67 8.33
C ARG A 30 9.80 9.71 8.72
N ALA A 31 8.70 9.69 7.97
CA ALA A 31 7.61 8.73 8.19
C ALA A 31 8.08 7.32 7.80
N LEU A 32 8.73 7.19 6.63
CA LEU A 32 9.30 5.93 6.17
C LEU A 32 10.28 5.33 7.19
N THR A 33 11.20 6.13 7.76
CA THR A 33 12.15 5.67 8.78
C THR A 33 11.45 5.23 10.07
N ARG A 34 10.36 5.91 10.49
CA ARG A 34 9.58 5.49 11.66
C ARG A 34 8.88 4.15 11.41
N VAL A 35 8.36 3.94 10.21
CA VAL A 35 7.76 2.67 9.81
C VAL A 35 8.81 1.56 9.75
N ALA A 36 9.99 1.84 9.21
CA ALA A 36 11.10 0.89 9.20
C ALA A 36 11.55 0.51 10.63
N ALA A 37 11.67 1.48 11.54
CA ALA A 37 11.97 1.23 12.94
C ALA A 37 10.88 0.38 13.61
N LEU A 38 9.61 0.71 13.38
CA LEU A 38 8.48 -0.04 13.93
C LEU A 38 8.44 -1.49 13.41
N LYS A 39 8.75 -1.71 12.13
CA LYS A 39 8.92 -3.05 11.54
C LYS A 39 10.09 -3.80 12.18
N ALA A 40 11.22 -3.14 12.42
CA ALA A 40 12.39 -3.74 13.04
C ALA A 40 12.12 -4.14 14.51
N ASP A 41 11.38 -3.32 15.25
CA ASP A 41 11.02 -3.57 16.65
C ASP A 41 9.94 -4.65 16.80
N HIS A 42 9.06 -4.80 15.78
CA HIS A 42 7.93 -5.75 15.80
C HIS A 42 7.78 -6.51 14.47
N PRO A 43 8.78 -7.33 14.07
CA PRO A 43 8.85 -7.92 12.74
C PRO A 43 7.68 -8.85 12.41
N GLU A 44 7.09 -9.53 13.40
CA GLU A 44 5.96 -10.45 13.20
C GLU A 44 4.59 -9.75 13.18
N HIS A 45 4.52 -8.50 13.67
CA HIS A 45 3.25 -7.81 13.88
C HIS A 45 3.08 -6.58 12.99
N VAL A 46 4.16 -5.93 12.58
CA VAL A 46 4.11 -4.77 11.69
C VAL A 46 4.50 -5.23 10.30
N HIS A 47 3.69 -4.90 9.31
CA HIS A 47 3.88 -5.32 7.93
C HIS A 47 3.83 -4.08 7.05
N THR A 48 4.84 -3.95 6.19
CA THR A 48 4.84 -2.97 5.11
C THR A 48 4.38 -3.62 3.83
N MET A 49 3.83 -2.84 2.91
CA MET A 49 3.41 -3.32 1.60
C MET A 49 3.77 -2.28 0.54
N LEU A 50 4.28 -2.76 -0.59
CA LEU A 50 4.73 -1.92 -1.69
C LEU A 50 3.54 -1.16 -2.27
N ALA A 51 3.70 0.15 -2.44
CA ALA A 51 2.75 1.01 -3.12
C ALA A 51 3.40 1.75 -4.28
N ASN A 52 2.59 2.45 -5.08
CA ASN A 52 3.07 3.14 -6.28
C ASN A 52 4.07 4.25 -5.95
N HIS A 53 3.89 4.97 -4.85
CA HIS A 53 4.77 6.06 -4.45
C HIS A 53 6.17 5.55 -4.08
N GLU A 54 6.27 4.52 -3.24
CA GLU A 54 7.56 3.89 -2.92
C GLU A 54 8.22 3.30 -4.17
N LEU A 55 7.46 2.61 -5.02
CA LEU A 55 8.00 2.05 -6.26
C LEU A 55 8.53 3.17 -7.19
N SER A 56 7.76 4.24 -7.38
CA SER A 56 8.18 5.38 -8.20
C SER A 56 9.44 6.04 -7.68
N GLN A 57 9.57 6.16 -6.35
CA GLN A 57 10.75 6.74 -5.71
C GLN A 57 12.01 5.96 -6.05
N ILE A 58 11.98 4.63 -6.00
CA ILE A 58 13.19 3.81 -6.24
C ILE A 58 13.53 3.62 -7.72
N ILE A 59 12.55 3.68 -8.62
CA ILE A 59 12.82 3.57 -10.07
C ILE A 59 13.02 4.93 -10.74
N GLY A 60 12.89 6.04 -9.98
CA GLY A 60 12.96 7.40 -10.50
C GLY A 60 11.83 7.76 -11.46
N ALA A 61 10.67 7.10 -11.35
CA ALA A 61 9.53 7.37 -12.23
C ALA A 61 8.78 8.62 -11.73
N GLY A 62 8.86 9.70 -12.51
CA GLY A 62 8.25 10.98 -12.17
C GLY A 62 6.74 10.89 -11.94
N ILE A 63 6.32 11.26 -10.74
CA ILE A 63 4.92 11.52 -10.36
C ILE A 63 4.76 13.03 -10.17
N ILE A 64 3.69 13.60 -10.74
CA ILE A 64 3.31 15.00 -10.51
C ILE A 64 2.04 15.02 -9.67
N LYS A 65 2.10 15.61 -8.47
CA LYS A 65 0.96 15.81 -7.57
C LYS A 65 0.85 17.29 -7.22
N GLY A 66 -0.29 17.91 -7.50
CA GLY A 66 -0.48 19.35 -7.23
C GLY A 66 0.54 20.27 -7.93
N GLY A 67 1.09 19.85 -9.07
CA GLY A 67 2.16 20.57 -9.78
C GLY A 67 3.58 20.30 -9.25
N VAL A 68 3.73 19.50 -8.20
CA VAL A 68 5.02 19.13 -7.60
C VAL A 68 5.46 17.78 -8.15
N LYS A 69 6.72 17.70 -8.56
CA LYS A 69 7.37 16.44 -8.89
C LYS A 69 7.86 15.78 -7.61
N VAL A 70 7.04 14.91 -7.04
CA VAL A 70 7.21 14.42 -5.66
C VAL A 70 8.51 13.65 -5.43
N VAL A 71 9.01 12.92 -6.44
CA VAL A 71 10.30 12.22 -6.37
C VAL A 71 11.47 13.20 -6.30
N GLU A 72 11.45 14.27 -7.10
CA GLU A 72 12.48 15.33 -7.06
C GLU A 72 12.43 16.05 -5.70
N ALA A 73 11.25 16.43 -5.23
CA ALA A 73 11.08 17.09 -3.93
C ALA A 73 11.54 16.22 -2.75
N PHE A 74 11.38 14.90 -2.82
CA PHE A 74 11.86 13.96 -1.80
C PHE A 74 13.37 13.86 -1.82
N ASN A 75 13.97 13.75 -3.01
CA ASN A 75 15.43 13.73 -3.16
C ASN A 75 16.04 15.03 -2.62
N ASP A 76 15.47 16.19 -2.96
CA ASP A 76 15.88 17.49 -2.42
C ASP A 76 15.81 17.51 -0.89
N GLY A 77 14.75 16.95 -0.30
CA GLY A 77 14.59 16.85 1.15
C GLY A 77 15.63 15.96 1.84
N VAL A 78 16.02 14.85 1.19
CA VAL A 78 17.09 13.97 1.69
C VAL A 78 18.46 14.66 1.54
N GLU A 79 18.76 15.23 0.38
CA GLU A 79 20.00 15.95 0.11
C GLU A 79 20.19 17.13 1.08
N TYR A 80 19.14 17.91 1.31
CA TYR A 80 19.15 19.04 2.23
C TYR A 80 19.51 18.64 3.66
N VAL A 81 19.06 17.47 4.12
CA VAL A 81 19.28 17.02 5.50
C VAL A 81 20.59 16.28 5.68
N PHE A 82 20.96 15.43 4.73
CA PHE A 82 22.06 14.48 4.89
C PHE A 82 23.34 14.90 4.14
N GLY A 83 23.27 15.87 3.22
CA GLY A 83 24.43 16.38 2.49
C GLY A 83 25.21 15.24 1.82
N ASP A 84 26.50 15.14 2.13
CA ASP A 84 27.40 14.11 1.57
C ASP A 84 26.97 12.66 1.87
N GLU A 85 26.08 12.42 2.84
CA GLU A 85 25.55 11.09 3.17
C GLU A 85 24.23 10.76 2.45
N ALA A 86 23.71 11.66 1.62
CA ALA A 86 22.43 11.49 0.93
C ALA A 86 22.37 10.20 0.11
N ASP A 87 23.41 9.89 -0.67
CA ASP A 87 23.49 8.67 -1.48
C ASP A 87 23.36 7.39 -0.64
N ARG A 88 24.00 7.39 0.54
CA ARG A 88 23.91 6.25 1.48
C ARG A 88 22.49 6.09 2.02
N VAL A 89 21.82 7.20 2.32
CA VAL A 89 20.43 7.20 2.81
C VAL A 89 19.47 6.75 1.71
N GLN A 90 19.63 7.26 0.48
CA GLN A 90 18.82 6.84 -0.67
C GLN A 90 18.99 5.33 -0.95
N SER A 91 20.22 4.82 -0.89
CA SER A 91 20.51 3.39 -1.06
C SER A 91 19.81 2.53 0.01
N ALA A 92 19.78 3.00 1.26
CA ALA A 92 19.09 2.31 2.35
C ALA A 92 17.55 2.34 2.18
N ILE A 93 17.02 3.46 1.70
CA ILE A 93 15.60 3.59 1.35
C ILE A 93 15.24 2.62 0.21
N GLU A 94 16.06 2.54 -0.84
CA GLU A 94 15.86 1.60 -1.93
C GLU A 94 15.82 0.15 -1.44
N ALA A 95 16.81 -0.24 -0.62
CA ALA A 95 16.85 -1.58 -0.04
C ALA A 95 15.60 -1.89 0.80
N PHE A 96 15.12 -0.93 1.59
CA PHE A 96 13.90 -1.10 2.38
C PHE A 96 12.65 -1.23 1.50
N VAL A 97 12.48 -0.37 0.50
CA VAL A 97 11.33 -0.45 -0.43
C VAL A 97 11.35 -1.77 -1.21
N ARG A 98 12.51 -2.22 -1.70
CA ARG A 98 12.63 -3.52 -2.39
C ARG A 98 12.30 -4.71 -1.50
N SER A 99 12.41 -4.57 -0.18
CA SER A 99 12.01 -5.60 0.77
C SER A 99 10.49 -5.64 1.03
N MET A 100 9.72 -4.64 0.56
CA MET A 100 8.28 -4.61 0.79
C MET A 100 7.56 -5.63 -0.09
N PRO A 101 6.70 -6.50 0.47
CA PRO A 101 5.86 -7.39 -0.31
C PRO A 101 4.81 -6.61 -1.10
N ILE A 102 4.41 -7.12 -2.26
CA ILE A 102 3.36 -6.53 -3.11
C ILE A 102 1.93 -6.81 -2.60
N ALA A 103 1.78 -7.85 -1.77
CA ALA A 103 0.52 -8.24 -1.17
C ALA A 103 0.76 -9.01 0.14
N LEU A 104 -0.23 -9.01 1.02
CA LEU A 104 -0.27 -9.80 2.25
C LEU A 104 -1.54 -10.64 2.25
N ARG A 105 -1.38 -11.96 2.38
CA ARG A 105 -2.50 -12.89 2.49
C ARG A 105 -2.81 -13.15 3.97
N CYS A 106 -3.98 -12.73 4.42
CA CYS A 106 -4.51 -13.03 5.74
C CYS A 106 -5.33 -14.32 5.67
N VAL A 107 -4.80 -15.40 6.23
CA VAL A 107 -5.50 -16.69 6.34
C VAL A 107 -6.56 -16.60 7.43
N SER A 108 -7.78 -17.01 7.13
CA SER A 108 -8.91 -16.85 8.06
C SER A 108 -9.85 -18.06 8.10
N ALA A 109 -10.69 -18.14 9.14
CA ALA A 109 -11.63 -19.25 9.31
C ALA A 109 -12.75 -19.29 8.25
N ARG A 110 -13.00 -18.21 7.50
CA ARG A 110 -14.08 -18.13 6.50
C ARG A 110 -13.60 -17.61 5.15
N GLY A 111 -12.38 -17.96 4.78
CA GLY A 111 -11.79 -17.61 3.49
C GLY A 111 -10.80 -16.46 3.56
N ASP A 112 -9.81 -16.48 2.68
CA ASP A 112 -8.64 -15.62 2.84
C ASP A 112 -8.89 -14.20 2.33
N ILE A 113 -8.24 -13.25 2.98
CA ILE A 113 -8.28 -11.83 2.61
C ILE A 113 -6.92 -11.48 2.03
N LEU A 114 -6.90 -10.85 0.86
CA LEU A 114 -5.67 -10.31 0.29
C LEU A 114 -5.62 -8.80 0.48
N CYS A 115 -4.67 -8.34 1.27
CA CYS A 115 -4.31 -6.94 1.32
C CYS A 115 -3.33 -6.65 0.18
N ALA A 116 -3.63 -5.66 -0.65
CA ALA A 116 -2.74 -5.17 -1.71
C ALA A 116 -2.85 -3.65 -1.77
N HIS A 117 -1.84 -2.96 -2.30
CA HIS A 117 -1.98 -1.52 -2.48
C HIS A 117 -3.04 -1.19 -3.54
N SER A 118 -3.07 -1.96 -4.62
CA SER A 118 -4.00 -1.87 -5.73
C SER A 118 -4.06 -3.25 -6.42
N LEU A 119 -4.76 -3.35 -7.54
CA LEU A 119 -4.76 -4.47 -8.48
C LEU A 119 -4.38 -3.96 -9.88
N PRO A 120 -4.03 -4.84 -10.83
CA PRO A 120 -3.85 -4.42 -12.22
C PRO A 120 -5.11 -3.73 -12.77
N GLY A 121 -4.96 -2.75 -13.66
CA GLY A 121 -6.12 -2.19 -14.35
C GLY A 121 -6.72 -3.18 -15.35
N VAL A 122 -8.04 -3.16 -15.53
CA VAL A 122 -8.77 -4.06 -16.44
C VAL A 122 -8.12 -4.14 -17.84
N GLY A 123 -7.80 -2.97 -18.42
CA GLY A 123 -7.24 -2.87 -19.78
C GLY A 123 -5.85 -3.49 -19.97
N VAL A 124 -5.14 -3.85 -18.89
CA VAL A 124 -3.79 -4.43 -18.93
C VAL A 124 -3.73 -5.85 -18.39
N MET A 125 -4.87 -6.47 -18.04
CA MET A 125 -4.93 -7.84 -17.53
C MET A 125 -4.25 -8.86 -18.45
N HIS A 126 -4.35 -8.70 -19.78
CA HIS A 126 -3.69 -9.58 -20.75
C HIS A 126 -2.15 -9.56 -20.70
N LYS A 127 -1.54 -8.59 -20.01
CA LYS A 127 -0.08 -8.49 -19.79
C LYS A 127 0.33 -8.88 -18.38
N PHE A 128 -0.63 -9.02 -17.47
CA PHE A 128 -0.38 -9.28 -16.08
C PHE A 128 -0.06 -10.77 -15.88
N ASP A 129 1.00 -11.05 -15.12
CA ASP A 129 1.33 -12.38 -14.65
C ASP A 129 0.67 -12.62 -13.28
N PRO A 130 -0.42 -13.40 -13.19
CA PRO A 130 -1.12 -13.64 -11.93
C PRO A 130 -0.32 -14.51 -10.96
N THR A 131 0.74 -15.19 -11.42
CA THR A 131 1.61 -16.01 -10.53
C THR A 131 2.55 -15.15 -9.68
N ILE A 132 2.57 -13.83 -9.88
CA ILE A 132 3.48 -12.91 -9.19
C ILE A 132 3.40 -13.01 -7.65
N ILE A 133 2.25 -13.36 -7.09
CA ILE A 133 2.10 -13.51 -5.63
C ILE A 133 2.61 -14.86 -5.09
N GLU A 134 3.00 -15.77 -5.98
CA GLU A 134 3.43 -17.14 -5.66
C GLU A 134 4.94 -17.35 -5.88
N ARG A 135 5.67 -16.30 -6.27
CA ARG A 135 7.10 -16.36 -6.59
C ARG A 135 7.85 -15.13 -6.09
N ASP A 136 9.18 -15.23 -6.07
CA ASP A 136 10.04 -14.07 -5.85
C ASP A 136 9.93 -13.06 -7.00
N LEU A 137 10.06 -11.78 -6.65
CA LEU A 137 10.06 -10.67 -7.60
C LEU A 137 11.41 -10.58 -8.31
N THR A 138 11.35 -10.20 -9.58
CA THR A 138 12.50 -9.93 -10.43
C THR A 138 12.57 -8.45 -10.79
N ASP A 139 13.71 -7.96 -11.27
CA ASP A 139 13.83 -6.57 -11.71
C ASP A 139 12.84 -6.19 -12.82
N ASP A 140 12.48 -7.16 -13.67
CA ASP A 140 11.48 -6.99 -14.72
C ASP A 140 10.07 -6.71 -14.17
N ASP A 141 9.74 -7.22 -12.97
CA ASP A 141 8.43 -7.00 -12.34
C ASP A 141 8.22 -5.55 -11.92
N TYR A 142 9.30 -4.80 -11.68
CA TYR A 142 9.25 -3.38 -11.31
C TYR A 142 9.20 -2.45 -12.52
N MET A 143 9.37 -2.97 -13.75
CA MET A 143 9.53 -2.16 -14.94
C MET A 143 8.26 -1.30 -15.22
N PRO A 144 8.40 0.03 -15.40
CA PRO A 144 7.28 0.93 -15.62
C PRO A 144 6.27 0.48 -16.68
N ARG A 145 4.99 0.43 -16.29
CA ARG A 145 3.83 0.09 -17.16
C ARG A 145 3.87 -1.32 -17.78
N LYS A 146 4.80 -2.18 -17.36
CA LYS A 146 5.00 -3.51 -17.94
C LYS A 146 5.10 -4.60 -16.87
N GLY A 147 5.96 -4.38 -15.89
CA GLY A 147 6.24 -5.37 -14.85
C GLY A 147 5.02 -5.58 -13.96
N SER A 148 4.78 -6.83 -13.57
CA SER A 148 3.56 -7.21 -12.85
C SER A 148 3.45 -6.54 -11.47
N ALA A 149 4.57 -6.28 -10.78
CA ALA A 149 4.55 -5.53 -9.52
C ALA A 149 4.16 -4.06 -9.76
N HIS A 150 4.67 -3.45 -10.84
CA HIS A 150 4.23 -2.13 -11.27
C HIS A 150 2.74 -2.13 -11.64
N LEU A 151 2.24 -3.14 -12.34
CA LEU A 151 0.80 -3.20 -12.68
C LEU A 151 -0.06 -3.33 -11.42
N MET A 152 0.35 -4.13 -10.44
CA MET A 152 -0.36 -4.31 -9.17
C MET A 152 -0.50 -3.04 -8.35
N VAL A 153 0.47 -2.13 -8.35
CA VAL A 153 0.41 -0.94 -7.47
C VAL A 153 -0.27 0.27 -8.12
N TRP A 154 -0.68 0.19 -9.39
CA TRP A 154 -1.13 1.37 -10.15
C TRP A 154 -2.55 1.30 -10.72
N GLY A 155 -3.20 0.14 -10.72
CA GLY A 155 -4.50 -0.01 -11.36
C GLY A 155 -5.64 0.67 -10.59
N ARG A 156 -6.68 1.00 -11.34
CA ARG A 156 -7.89 1.69 -10.88
C ARG A 156 -9.06 1.24 -11.75
N GLY A 157 -10.27 1.52 -11.29
CA GLY A 157 -11.49 1.27 -12.08
C GLY A 157 -11.69 -0.23 -12.31
N TYR A 158 -11.62 -1.00 -11.23
CA TYR A 158 -11.87 -2.44 -11.22
C TYR A 158 -13.31 -2.73 -11.68
N ASP A 159 -13.51 -3.85 -12.36
CA ASP A 159 -14.84 -4.37 -12.69
C ASP A 159 -15.10 -5.73 -12.04
N ALA A 160 -16.37 -6.14 -12.03
CA ALA A 160 -16.78 -7.37 -11.34
C ALA A 160 -16.10 -8.62 -11.92
N ASP A 161 -16.01 -8.74 -13.25
CA ASP A 161 -15.42 -9.89 -13.93
C ASP A 161 -13.93 -10.04 -13.57
N GLN A 162 -13.17 -8.94 -13.55
CA GLN A 162 -11.77 -8.93 -13.13
C GLN A 162 -11.63 -9.35 -11.67
N LEU A 163 -12.46 -8.80 -10.79
CA LEU A 163 -12.41 -9.06 -9.36
C LEU A 163 -12.74 -10.52 -9.05
N GLU A 164 -13.73 -11.11 -9.74
CA GLU A 164 -14.06 -12.53 -9.61
C GLU A 164 -12.94 -13.43 -10.12
N ASP A 165 -12.39 -13.13 -11.30
CA ASP A 165 -11.28 -13.90 -11.90
C ASP A 165 -10.04 -13.91 -10.98
N LEU A 166 -9.66 -12.76 -10.43
CA LEU A 166 -8.50 -12.68 -9.52
C LEU A 166 -8.77 -13.40 -8.18
N VAL A 167 -9.98 -13.30 -7.63
CA VAL A 167 -10.35 -14.03 -6.41
C VAL A 167 -10.30 -15.54 -6.62
N GLU A 168 -10.81 -16.04 -7.75
CA GLU A 168 -10.75 -17.46 -8.10
C GLU A 168 -9.31 -17.93 -8.29
N ARG A 169 -8.51 -17.20 -9.08
CA ARG A 169 -7.10 -17.54 -9.35
C ARG A 169 -6.26 -17.64 -8.08
N TRP A 170 -6.45 -16.70 -7.16
CA TRP A 170 -5.63 -16.63 -5.94
C TRP A 170 -6.23 -17.41 -4.77
N GLY A 171 -7.42 -17.98 -4.96
CA GLY A 171 -8.12 -18.77 -3.93
C GLY A 171 -8.35 -17.97 -2.66
N ILE A 172 -8.81 -16.73 -2.81
CA ILE A 172 -9.16 -15.82 -1.71
C ILE A 172 -10.67 -15.54 -1.74
N ASN A 173 -11.14 -14.59 -0.93
CA ASN A 173 -12.56 -14.24 -0.86
C ASN A 173 -12.81 -12.73 -0.90
N MET A 174 -11.82 -11.92 -0.55
CA MET A 174 -11.96 -10.47 -0.47
C MET A 174 -10.61 -9.79 -0.64
N PHE A 175 -10.62 -8.65 -1.31
CA PHE A 175 -9.51 -7.71 -1.31
C PHE A 175 -9.72 -6.60 -0.29
N VAL A 176 -8.63 -6.19 0.36
CA VAL A 176 -8.53 -4.89 1.04
C VAL A 176 -7.47 -4.07 0.33
N LEU A 177 -7.90 -2.97 -0.29
CA LEU A 177 -7.10 -2.16 -1.21
C LEU A 177 -6.96 -0.72 -0.72
N GLY A 178 -5.94 -0.02 -1.21
CA GLY A 178 -5.84 1.44 -1.11
C GLY A 178 -5.87 2.07 -2.50
N HIS A 179 -5.01 3.07 -2.72
CA HIS A 179 -4.73 3.74 -4.01
C HIS A 179 -5.90 4.54 -4.61
N GLU A 180 -7.06 3.92 -4.79
CA GLU A 180 -8.26 4.53 -5.34
C GLU A 180 -8.86 5.52 -4.34
N HIS A 181 -9.08 6.77 -4.78
CA HIS A 181 -9.61 7.79 -3.89
C HIS A 181 -11.10 7.54 -3.62
N VAL A 182 -11.44 7.34 -2.36
CA VAL A 182 -12.79 7.11 -1.86
C VAL A 182 -13.16 8.23 -0.89
N PRO A 183 -14.00 9.21 -1.28
CA PRO A 183 -14.25 10.42 -0.49
C PRO A 183 -14.71 10.17 0.96
N GLY A 184 -15.44 9.08 1.19
CA GLY A 184 -15.92 8.67 2.53
C GLY A 184 -14.91 7.85 3.34
N GLY A 185 -13.68 7.71 2.87
CA GLY A 185 -12.63 6.88 3.49
C GLY A 185 -12.74 5.40 3.19
N ALA A 186 -13.93 4.86 2.89
CA ALA A 186 -14.11 3.47 2.50
C ALA A 186 -15.23 3.28 1.47
N MET A 187 -15.05 2.31 0.58
CA MET A 187 -16.05 1.92 -0.43
C MET A 187 -15.91 0.45 -0.79
N LEU A 188 -17.03 -0.21 -1.08
CA LEU A 188 -17.04 -1.53 -1.72
C LEU A 188 -17.12 -1.34 -3.23
N PHE A 189 -16.15 -1.92 -3.92
CA PHE A 189 -16.19 -2.19 -5.35
C PHE A 189 -16.68 -3.63 -5.49
N GLU A 190 -17.92 -3.76 -5.96
CA GLU A 190 -18.57 -5.06 -6.02
C GLU A 190 -17.84 -6.01 -7.00
N PRO A 191 -17.75 -7.32 -6.66
CA PRO A 191 -18.39 -7.94 -5.50
C PRO A 191 -17.51 -8.02 -4.23
N ASN A 192 -16.20 -7.84 -4.33
CA ASN A 192 -15.28 -8.35 -3.30
C ASN A 192 -14.08 -7.44 -2.96
N ALA A 193 -14.03 -6.20 -3.45
CA ALA A 193 -12.92 -5.28 -3.19
C ALA A 193 -13.31 -4.14 -2.25
N VAL A 194 -12.76 -4.15 -1.05
CA VAL A 194 -12.95 -3.08 -0.06
C VAL A 194 -11.78 -2.12 -0.19
N VAL A 195 -12.03 -0.92 -0.70
CA VAL A 195 -11.03 0.16 -0.81
C VAL A 195 -11.12 1.04 0.43
N ILE A 196 -9.97 1.33 1.05
CA ILE A 196 -9.85 2.26 2.17
C ILE A 196 -8.81 3.35 1.89
N ASN A 197 -9.01 4.54 2.45
CA ASN A 197 -8.06 5.64 2.43
C ASN A 197 -7.79 6.14 3.86
N SER A 198 -6.52 6.39 4.17
CA SER A 198 -6.05 6.84 5.47
C SER A 198 -5.35 8.21 5.42
N ASP A 199 -5.24 8.80 4.22
CA ASP A 199 -4.39 9.93 3.88
C ASP A 199 -5.12 11.29 3.88
N HIS A 200 -6.41 11.31 4.22
CA HIS A 200 -7.23 12.52 4.20
C HIS A 200 -8.11 12.69 5.46
N HIS A 201 -8.87 13.78 5.52
CA HIS A 201 -9.67 14.15 6.70
C HIS A 201 -10.74 13.13 7.10
N GLU A 202 -11.36 12.45 6.12
CA GLU A 202 -12.25 11.29 6.35
C GLU A 202 -11.48 9.95 6.44
N GLY A 203 -10.17 9.99 6.72
CA GLY A 203 -9.31 8.81 6.70
C GLY A 203 -9.72 7.76 7.74
N VAL A 204 -9.64 6.50 7.35
CA VAL A 204 -10.07 5.35 8.16
C VAL A 204 -9.00 4.26 8.24
N TYR A 205 -9.20 3.31 9.14
CA TYR A 205 -8.56 2.01 9.14
C TYR A 205 -9.61 0.90 9.32
N LEU A 206 -9.32 -0.31 8.86
CA LEU A 206 -10.21 -1.46 8.97
C LEU A 206 -9.68 -2.47 10.00
N PRO A 207 -10.26 -2.55 11.21
CA PRO A 207 -9.96 -3.64 12.14
C PRO A 207 -10.60 -4.94 11.64
N ILE A 208 -9.83 -6.03 11.60
CA ILE A 208 -10.30 -7.35 11.19
C ILE A 208 -9.99 -8.35 12.30
N ASP A 209 -11.02 -9.06 12.74
CA ASP A 209 -10.87 -10.29 13.53
C ASP A 209 -10.78 -11.47 12.54
N LEU A 210 -9.62 -12.13 12.48
CA LEU A 210 -9.40 -13.26 11.55
C LEU A 210 -10.09 -14.55 11.98
N GLU A 211 -10.54 -14.66 13.24
CA GLU A 211 -11.40 -15.76 13.68
C GLU A 211 -12.84 -15.57 13.19
N HIS A 212 -13.28 -14.31 13.09
CA HIS A 212 -14.61 -13.92 12.64
C HIS A 212 -14.54 -12.89 11.49
N PRO A 213 -13.88 -13.22 10.37
CA PRO A 213 -13.61 -12.27 9.29
C PRO A 213 -14.92 -11.75 8.69
N PRO A 214 -15.00 -10.47 8.29
CA PRO A 214 -16.18 -9.93 7.66
C PRO A 214 -16.36 -10.47 6.24
N ARG A 215 -17.59 -10.37 5.73
CA ARG A 215 -17.84 -10.42 4.29
C ARG A 215 -17.58 -9.04 3.66
N PRO A 216 -17.31 -8.95 2.35
CA PRO A 216 -17.03 -7.67 1.68
C PRO A 216 -18.07 -6.58 1.97
N GLU A 217 -19.35 -6.93 1.97
CA GLU A 217 -20.46 -5.99 2.16
C GLU A 217 -20.54 -5.45 3.60
N ALA A 218 -20.03 -6.20 4.57
CA ALA A 218 -20.00 -5.80 5.97
C ALA A 218 -18.73 -4.99 6.33
N ALA A 219 -17.63 -5.23 5.62
CA ALA A 219 -16.32 -4.67 5.96
C ALA A 219 -16.30 -3.13 5.90
N VAL A 220 -16.98 -2.52 4.92
CA VAL A 220 -17.09 -1.05 4.81
C VAL A 220 -17.73 -0.45 6.06
N GLY A 221 -18.72 -1.12 6.65
CA GLY A 221 -19.39 -0.68 7.89
C GLY A 221 -18.56 -0.86 9.16
N MET A 222 -17.41 -1.54 9.08
CA MET A 222 -16.54 -1.83 10.23
C MET A 222 -15.36 -0.87 10.36
N VAL A 223 -15.10 -0.05 9.33
CA VAL A 223 -14.00 0.91 9.34
C VAL A 223 -14.13 1.89 10.51
N GLN A 224 -12.98 2.33 11.01
CA GLN A 224 -12.87 3.25 12.13
C GLN A 224 -12.18 4.52 11.65
N ARG A 225 -12.74 5.69 12.00
CA ARG A 225 -12.15 6.98 11.65
C ARG A 225 -10.87 7.23 12.44
N LEU A 226 -9.82 7.69 11.75
CA LEU A 226 -8.57 8.11 12.38
C LEU A 226 -8.74 9.40 13.20
N SER A 227 -9.62 10.31 12.75
CA SER A 227 -9.94 11.55 13.46
C SER A 227 -10.61 11.36 14.83
N GLY A 228 -11.10 10.15 15.13
CA GLY A 228 -11.69 9.79 16.42
C GLY A 228 -10.72 9.17 17.44
N LEU A 229 -9.42 9.08 17.12
CA LEU A 229 -8.38 8.48 17.99
C LEU A 229 -7.69 9.49 18.92
N ALA A 230 -8.18 10.73 19.01
CA ALA A 230 -7.66 11.77 19.91
C ALA A 230 -8.17 11.63 21.35
#